data_AF-A0A1E4K1T1-F1
#
_entry.id   AF-A0A1E4K1T1-F1
#
_cell.length_a   1.000
_cell.length_b   1.000
_cell.length_c   1.000
_cell.angle_alpha   90.00
_cell.angle_beta   90.00
_cell.angle_gamma   90.00
#
_symmetry.space_group_name_H-M   'P 1'
#
loop_
_entity.id
_entity.type
_entity.pdbx_description
1 polymer ?
#
loop_
_entity_poly.entity_id
_entity_poly.type
_entity_poly.pdbx_seq_one_letter_code
_entity_poly.pdbx_strand_id
1 'polypeptide(L)'
;MAGSLEPAELQRVLGVWLMQADGDPALRFVQEAIAWQKQWFVAHQARVAAGQASDEAVAILVYAEHPLLDPGVTIRPAAARRKDTLYRHALDWALSTGVIVCNENLATMRRIRTGWASISDAFHFAATTLRVDQCFVIAVLGQSRMLVHLPGEDVAAWCSNPVSVTVNAGSPAITAPAIADLIHAFADENLRYPTCPVAPHIWLKGKPFDLMPQPEHLIQSYLLVHLKAAYRCSVTFVDEEARTPGGRADLRIARASPPGSAHPTATTMIELKVLSTAKSYPANVDWALKGVEQANSYRRPDTDAVFAWLFDARKVKRKLPPAVATAARTWNVTVENSPMLDQRPTVRSRTTTSRRPARKTKPRPAR
;
A
#
# COMPACT_ATOMS: atom_id res chain seq x y z
N MET A 1 10.42 -0.80 -29.86
CA MET A 1 9.18 -1.49 -29.49
C MET A 1 9.28 -1.83 -28.01
N ALA A 2 8.63 -1.05 -27.16
CA ALA A 2 8.59 -1.29 -25.72
C ALA A 2 7.47 -2.30 -25.47
N GLY A 3 7.81 -3.50 -25.02
CA GLY A 3 6.81 -4.45 -24.55
C GLY A 3 6.15 -3.85 -23.31
N SER A 4 4.89 -3.45 -23.43
CA SER A 4 4.01 -3.32 -22.28
C SER A 4 4.02 -4.64 -21.53
N LEU A 5 4.16 -4.61 -20.20
CA LEU A 5 3.90 -5.79 -19.39
C LEU A 5 2.49 -6.29 -19.74
N GLU A 6 2.37 -7.59 -20.01
CA GLU A 6 1.08 -8.19 -20.33
C GLU A 6 0.14 -7.99 -19.14
N PRO A 7 -1.15 -7.67 -19.35
CA PRO A 7 -2.12 -7.50 -18.28
C PRO A 7 -2.07 -8.65 -17.27
N ALA A 8 -1.88 -9.89 -17.71
CA ALA A 8 -1.76 -11.08 -16.85
C ALA A 8 -0.55 -11.07 -15.88
N GLU A 9 0.55 -10.38 -16.22
CA GLU A 9 1.73 -10.25 -15.34
C GLU A 9 1.53 -9.13 -14.30
N LEU A 10 0.88 -8.04 -14.69
CA LEU A 10 0.36 -7.01 -13.78
C LEU A 10 -0.66 -7.59 -12.79
N GLN A 11 -1.45 -8.57 -13.26
CA GLN A 11 -2.50 -9.23 -12.48
C GLN A 11 -1.97 -10.18 -11.39
N ARG A 12 -0.77 -10.77 -11.54
CA ARG A 12 -0.17 -11.67 -10.52
C ARG A 12 0.43 -10.94 -9.33
N VAL A 13 0.73 -9.64 -9.46
CA VAL A 13 1.18 -8.82 -8.34
C VAL A 13 -0.07 -8.36 -7.57
N LEU A 14 -0.48 -9.16 -6.59
CA LEU A 14 -1.65 -9.04 -5.68
C LEU A 14 -1.86 -7.66 -4.99
N GLY A 15 -1.06 -6.65 -5.31
CA GLY A 15 -1.21 -5.27 -4.86
C GLY A 15 -1.85 -4.32 -5.88
N VAL A 16 -1.74 -4.55 -7.19
CA VAL A 16 -2.08 -3.52 -8.20
C VAL A 16 -3.59 -3.41 -8.46
N TRP A 17 -4.37 -4.48 -8.30
CA TRP A 17 -5.83 -4.44 -8.52
C TRP A 17 -6.54 -3.48 -7.56
N LEU A 18 -6.11 -3.41 -6.29
CA LEU A 18 -6.64 -2.44 -5.34
C LEU A 18 -6.08 -1.02 -5.57
N MET A 19 -5.18 -0.80 -6.51
CA MET A 19 -4.64 0.53 -6.84
C MET A 19 -5.45 1.24 -7.94
N GLN A 20 -6.27 0.52 -8.70
CA GLN A 20 -7.12 1.06 -9.78
C GLN A 20 -8.59 1.23 -9.37
N ALA A 21 -8.91 1.29 -8.07
CA ALA A 21 -10.29 1.41 -7.58
C ALA A 21 -10.97 2.76 -7.93
N ASP A 22 -10.24 3.70 -8.53
CA ASP A 22 -10.83 4.89 -9.17
C ASP A 22 -11.58 4.47 -10.45
N GLY A 23 -12.82 4.03 -10.26
CA GLY A 23 -13.78 3.77 -11.33
C GLY A 23 -14.56 2.47 -11.17
N ASP A 24 -13.96 1.43 -10.58
CA ASP A 24 -14.58 0.10 -10.47
C ASP A 24 -15.27 -0.10 -9.10
N PRO A 25 -16.61 -0.18 -9.05
CA PRO A 25 -17.36 -0.38 -7.81
C PRO A 25 -17.04 -1.70 -7.09
N ALA A 26 -16.73 -2.78 -7.81
CA ALA A 26 -16.44 -4.08 -7.20
C ALA A 26 -15.11 -4.04 -6.44
N LEU A 27 -14.10 -3.38 -6.98
CA LEU A 27 -12.80 -3.23 -6.33
C LEU A 27 -12.89 -2.30 -5.11
N ARG A 28 -13.67 -1.21 -5.18
CA ARG A 28 -13.96 -0.36 -4.01
C ARG A 28 -14.67 -1.13 -2.91
N PHE A 29 -15.66 -1.94 -3.27
CA PHE A 29 -16.34 -2.82 -2.34
C PHE A 29 -15.37 -3.76 -1.60
N VAL A 30 -14.44 -4.41 -2.31
CA VAL A 30 -13.45 -5.31 -1.68
C VAL A 30 -12.55 -4.55 -0.70
N GLN A 31 -12.08 -3.35 -1.05
CA GLN A 31 -11.29 -2.49 -0.13
C GLN A 31 -12.07 -2.19 1.15
N GLU A 32 -13.34 -1.82 1.01
CA GLU A 32 -14.18 -1.45 2.12
C GLU A 32 -14.55 -2.64 3.00
N ALA A 33 -14.70 -3.83 2.41
CA ALA A 33 -14.85 -5.07 3.16
C ALA A 33 -13.60 -5.43 3.98
N ILE A 34 -12.39 -5.25 3.41
CA ILE A 34 -11.12 -5.44 4.14
C ILE A 34 -11.05 -4.47 5.32
N ALA A 35 -11.35 -3.19 5.09
CA ALA A 35 -11.37 -2.16 6.14
C ALA A 35 -12.37 -2.51 7.24
N TRP A 36 -13.58 -2.95 6.88
CA TRP A 36 -14.60 -3.40 7.83
C TRP A 36 -14.13 -4.60 8.67
N GLN A 37 -13.57 -5.65 8.05
CA GLN A 37 -13.10 -6.83 8.79
C GLN A 37 -11.96 -6.47 9.76
N LYS A 38 -11.11 -5.49 9.43
CA LYS A 38 -10.11 -4.98 10.38
C LYS A 38 -10.73 -4.26 11.55
N GLN A 39 -11.70 -3.38 11.32
CA GLN A 39 -12.41 -2.71 12.40
C GLN A 39 -13.07 -3.73 13.32
N TRP A 40 -13.69 -4.77 12.73
CA TRP A 40 -14.23 -5.90 13.48
C TRP A 40 -13.17 -6.59 14.34
N PHE A 41 -12.00 -6.89 13.78
CA PHE A 41 -10.92 -7.50 14.54
C PHE A 41 -10.42 -6.64 15.69
N VAL A 42 -10.33 -5.32 15.51
CA VAL A 42 -9.95 -4.38 16.57
C VAL A 42 -11.02 -4.39 17.67
N ALA A 43 -12.30 -4.33 17.31
CA ALA A 43 -13.40 -4.36 18.27
C ALA A 43 -13.47 -5.67 19.08
N HIS A 44 -13.03 -6.78 18.51
CA HIS A 44 -13.08 -8.11 19.12
C HIS A 44 -11.72 -8.69 19.49
N GLN A 45 -10.66 -7.87 19.54
CA GLN A 45 -9.29 -8.34 19.72
C GLN A 45 -9.14 -9.26 20.94
N ALA A 46 -9.75 -8.90 22.07
CA ALA A 46 -9.70 -9.70 23.30
C ALA A 46 -10.35 -11.09 23.12
N ARG A 47 -11.47 -11.17 22.41
CA ARG A 47 -12.19 -12.43 22.14
C ARG A 47 -11.42 -13.32 21.18
N VAL A 48 -10.88 -12.71 20.11
CA VAL A 48 -10.05 -13.40 19.12
C VAL A 48 -8.77 -13.93 19.79
N ALA A 49 -8.10 -13.13 20.61
CA ALA A 49 -6.92 -13.55 21.37
C ALA A 49 -7.22 -14.67 22.38
N ALA A 50 -8.43 -14.70 22.94
CA ALA A 50 -8.92 -15.77 23.81
C ALA A 50 -9.37 -17.03 23.04
N GLY A 51 -9.19 -17.09 21.72
CA GLY A 51 -9.58 -18.24 20.89
C GLY A 51 -11.09 -18.44 20.77
N GLN A 52 -11.89 -17.40 21.04
CA GLN A 52 -13.36 -17.47 21.02
C GLN A 52 -13.96 -17.29 19.62
N ALA A 53 -13.12 -17.05 18.61
CA ALA A 53 -13.54 -17.01 17.22
C ALA A 53 -13.60 -18.44 16.66
N SER A 54 -14.79 -19.05 16.68
CA SER A 54 -15.00 -20.37 16.09
C SER A 54 -14.91 -20.34 14.56
N ASP A 55 -14.73 -21.51 13.94
CA ASP A 55 -14.76 -21.67 12.48
C ASP A 55 -16.12 -21.30 11.84
N GLU A 56 -17.15 -21.09 12.66
CA GLU A 56 -18.50 -20.64 12.27
C GLU A 56 -18.59 -19.12 12.13
N ALA A 57 -17.59 -18.38 12.63
CA ALA A 57 -17.51 -16.92 12.53
C ALA A 57 -17.13 -16.51 11.11
N VAL A 58 -18.07 -16.69 10.17
CA VAL A 58 -17.90 -16.37 8.75
C VAL A 58 -18.96 -15.38 8.32
N ALA A 59 -18.54 -14.35 7.58
CA ALA A 59 -19.42 -13.40 6.92
C ALA A 59 -19.20 -13.48 5.41
N ILE A 60 -20.28 -13.67 4.66
CA ILE A 60 -20.28 -13.46 3.21
C ILE A 60 -20.84 -12.06 2.98
N LEU A 61 -19.99 -11.14 2.53
CA LEU A 61 -20.40 -9.81 2.10
C LEU A 61 -20.59 -9.86 0.58
N VAL A 62 -21.78 -9.51 0.12
CA VAL A 62 -22.13 -9.50 -1.31
C VAL A 62 -22.37 -8.07 -1.76
N TYR A 63 -21.74 -7.67 -2.85
CA TYR A 63 -21.92 -6.35 -3.43
C TYR A 63 -23.28 -6.24 -4.15
N ALA A 64 -24.00 -5.15 -3.90
CA ALA A 64 -25.19 -4.74 -4.64
C ALA A 64 -25.27 -3.21 -4.70
N GLU A 65 -25.65 -2.65 -5.85
CA GLU A 65 -25.80 -1.19 -6.00
C GLU A 65 -26.85 -0.61 -5.03
N HIS A 66 -27.96 -1.33 -4.86
CA HIS A 66 -29.09 -0.89 -4.02
C HIS A 66 -29.55 -1.99 -3.05
N PRO A 67 -28.82 -2.25 -1.94
CA PRO A 67 -29.08 -3.37 -1.01
C PRO A 67 -30.50 -3.41 -0.41
N LEU A 68 -31.22 -2.29 -0.44
CA LEU A 68 -32.58 -2.14 0.08
C LEU A 68 -33.68 -2.38 -0.98
N LEU A 69 -33.38 -2.06 -2.25
CA LEU A 69 -34.36 -2.05 -3.35
C LEU A 69 -34.25 -3.27 -4.24
N ASP A 70 -33.04 -3.72 -4.49
CA ASP A 70 -32.74 -4.90 -5.27
C ASP A 70 -31.53 -5.57 -4.63
N PRO A 71 -31.69 -6.70 -3.92
CA PRO A 71 -30.53 -7.38 -3.39
C PRO A 71 -29.55 -7.74 -4.51
N GLY A 72 -29.95 -7.81 -5.80
CA GLY A 72 -29.12 -8.25 -6.92
C GLY A 72 -28.71 -9.73 -6.83
N VAL A 73 -28.70 -10.27 -5.61
CA VAL A 73 -28.64 -11.66 -5.27
C VAL A 73 -30.06 -12.19 -5.32
N THR A 74 -30.34 -12.99 -6.34
CA THR A 74 -31.51 -13.88 -6.38
C THR A 74 -31.32 -14.99 -5.33
N ILE A 75 -31.20 -14.62 -4.06
CA ILE A 75 -31.20 -15.56 -2.96
C ILE A 75 -32.61 -16.06 -2.87
N ARG A 76 -32.80 -17.35 -3.19
CA ARG A 76 -34.08 -18.04 -3.09
C ARG A 76 -34.77 -17.59 -1.79
N PRO A 77 -36.05 -17.18 -1.80
CA PRO A 77 -36.72 -16.66 -0.61
C PRO A 77 -36.57 -17.54 0.64
N ALA A 78 -36.45 -18.86 0.45
CA ALA A 78 -36.20 -19.84 1.53
C ALA A 78 -34.84 -19.69 2.27
N ALA A 79 -33.87 -19.02 1.64
CA ALA A 79 -32.53 -18.76 2.19
C ALA A 79 -32.39 -17.36 2.81
N ALA A 80 -33.27 -16.41 2.46
CA ALA A 80 -33.35 -15.08 3.06
C ALA A 80 -34.22 -15.10 4.32
N ARG A 81 -33.65 -15.56 5.45
CA ARG A 81 -34.42 -15.87 6.68
C ARG A 81 -34.59 -14.67 7.63
N ARG A 82 -33.89 -13.55 7.43
CA ARG A 82 -34.03 -12.30 8.21
C ARG A 82 -33.79 -11.07 7.34
N LYS A 83 -34.23 -9.89 7.82
CA LYS A 83 -34.02 -8.60 7.15
C LYS A 83 -33.55 -7.60 8.21
N ASP A 84 -32.33 -7.80 8.71
CA ASP A 84 -31.75 -6.90 9.71
C ASP A 84 -30.93 -5.83 8.99
N THR A 85 -31.28 -4.56 9.18
CA THR A 85 -30.40 -3.47 8.77
C THR A 85 -29.21 -3.41 9.72
N LEU A 86 -28.01 -3.49 9.16
CA LEU A 86 -26.78 -3.35 9.91
C LEU A 86 -26.19 -1.97 9.65
N TYR A 87 -25.58 -1.40 10.69
CA TYR A 87 -24.78 -0.19 10.55
C TYR A 87 -23.32 -0.59 10.46
N ARG A 88 -22.56 0.02 9.54
CA ARG A 88 -21.13 -0.28 9.33
C ARG A 88 -20.30 -0.34 10.61
N HIS A 89 -20.60 0.55 11.56
CA HIS A 89 -19.89 0.67 12.84
C HIS A 89 -20.51 -0.15 13.98
N ALA A 90 -21.68 -0.76 13.75
CA ALA A 90 -22.26 -1.74 14.67
C ALA A 90 -21.54 -3.08 14.44
N LEU A 91 -20.33 -3.18 15.01
CA LEU A 91 -19.44 -4.31 14.88
C LEU A 91 -19.84 -5.45 15.84
N ASP A 92 -21.14 -5.70 16.04
CA ASP A 92 -21.59 -6.68 17.02
C ASP A 92 -21.23 -8.11 16.59
N TRP A 93 -20.66 -8.89 17.52
CA TRP A 93 -20.19 -10.25 17.25
C TRP A 93 -21.26 -11.14 16.60
N ALA A 94 -22.48 -11.16 17.18
CA ALA A 94 -23.57 -12.00 16.72
C ALA A 94 -24.27 -11.47 15.45
N LEU A 95 -24.10 -10.19 15.13
CA LEU A 95 -24.69 -9.57 13.93
C LEU A 95 -23.78 -9.65 12.71
N SER A 96 -22.47 -9.83 12.94
CA SER A 96 -21.45 -9.79 11.89
C SER A 96 -21.30 -11.09 11.10
N THR A 97 -22.04 -12.17 11.44
CA THR A 97 -21.95 -13.47 10.75
C THR A 97 -23.15 -13.74 9.84
N GLY A 98 -22.94 -14.59 8.83
CA GLY A 98 -23.97 -15.01 7.87
C GLY A 98 -23.77 -14.39 6.49
N VAL A 99 -24.86 -14.00 5.81
CA VAL A 99 -24.82 -13.32 4.50
C VAL A 99 -25.32 -11.90 4.66
N ILE A 100 -24.51 -10.95 4.24
CA ILE A 100 -24.74 -9.52 4.31
C ILE A 100 -24.64 -8.94 2.91
N VAL A 101 -25.69 -8.27 2.46
CA VAL A 101 -25.69 -7.54 1.18
C VAL A 101 -25.38 -6.08 1.47
N CYS A 102 -24.48 -5.50 0.68
CA CYS A 102 -23.95 -4.17 0.93
C CYS A 102 -23.57 -3.44 -0.35
N ASN A 103 -23.63 -2.11 -0.30
CA ASN A 103 -23.19 -1.25 -1.39
C ASN A 103 -21.68 -1.03 -1.33
N GLU A 104 -21.13 -0.31 -2.32
CA GLU A 104 -19.68 -0.19 -2.53
C GLU A 104 -18.91 0.33 -1.31
N ASN A 105 -19.52 1.17 -0.49
CA ASN A 105 -18.90 1.79 0.68
C ASN A 105 -19.37 1.18 2.01
N LEU A 106 -20.15 0.10 1.97
CA LEU A 106 -20.79 -0.54 3.12
C LEU A 106 -21.62 0.46 3.98
N ALA A 107 -22.03 1.60 3.44
CA ALA A 107 -22.88 2.55 4.15
C ALA A 107 -24.27 1.96 4.40
N THR A 108 -24.72 1.11 3.48
CA THR A 108 -25.96 0.35 3.60
C THR A 108 -25.62 -1.13 3.67
N MET A 109 -25.90 -1.77 4.80
CA MET A 109 -25.66 -3.19 5.02
C MET A 109 -26.97 -3.86 5.45
N ARG A 110 -27.27 -5.02 4.86
CA ARG A 110 -28.47 -5.79 5.19
C ARG A 110 -28.10 -7.26 5.37
N ARG A 111 -28.32 -7.77 6.58
CA ARG A 111 -28.18 -9.21 6.82
C ARG A 111 -29.43 -9.94 6.37
N ILE A 112 -29.20 -10.98 5.57
CA ILE A 112 -30.27 -11.80 4.99
C ILE A 112 -30.19 -13.27 5.39
N ARG A 113 -29.05 -13.69 5.93
CA ARG A 113 -28.86 -15.01 6.55
C ARG A 113 -27.99 -14.85 7.79
N THR A 114 -28.28 -15.65 8.82
CA THR A 114 -27.52 -15.68 10.07
C THR A 114 -26.60 -16.90 10.09
N GLY A 115 -25.33 -16.69 10.45
CA GLY A 115 -24.38 -17.75 10.81
C GLY A 115 -24.16 -18.86 9.78
N TRP A 116 -23.26 -19.78 10.14
CA TRP A 116 -22.88 -20.97 9.39
C TRP A 116 -22.53 -22.08 10.39
N ALA A 117 -22.68 -23.35 10.04
CA ALA A 117 -22.13 -24.43 10.89
C ALA A 117 -20.66 -24.73 10.55
N SER A 118 -20.18 -24.27 9.38
CA SER A 118 -18.77 -24.33 9.00
C SER A 118 -18.44 -23.35 7.88
N ILE A 119 -17.14 -23.13 7.63
CA ILE A 119 -16.69 -22.45 6.42
C ILE A 119 -17.11 -23.21 5.15
N SER A 120 -17.17 -24.55 5.18
CA SER A 120 -17.61 -25.36 4.04
C SER A 120 -19.06 -25.07 3.66
N ASP A 121 -19.93 -24.77 4.63
CA ASP A 121 -21.31 -24.37 4.35
C ASP A 121 -21.37 -23.02 3.62
N ALA A 122 -20.47 -22.11 3.95
CA ALA A 122 -20.35 -20.81 3.28
C ALA A 122 -19.92 -20.99 1.82
N PHE A 123 -18.93 -21.86 1.55
CA PHE A 123 -18.54 -22.24 0.19
C PHE A 123 -19.67 -22.91 -0.58
N HIS A 124 -20.38 -23.85 0.06
CA HIS A 124 -21.51 -24.52 -0.57
C HIS A 124 -22.62 -23.52 -0.93
N PHE A 125 -22.90 -22.56 -0.05
CA PHE A 125 -23.83 -21.48 -0.35
C PHE A 125 -23.35 -20.62 -1.53
N ALA A 126 -22.09 -20.20 -1.54
CA ALA A 126 -21.52 -19.44 -2.65
C ALA A 126 -21.70 -20.17 -3.98
N ALA A 127 -21.26 -21.44 -4.05
CA ALA A 127 -21.32 -22.26 -5.26
C ALA A 127 -22.73 -22.54 -5.78
N THR A 128 -23.74 -22.58 -4.90
CA THR A 128 -25.12 -22.95 -5.27
C THR A 128 -26.06 -21.77 -5.42
N THR A 129 -25.68 -20.59 -4.93
CA THR A 129 -26.58 -19.44 -4.80
C THR A 129 -26.03 -18.17 -5.45
N LEU A 130 -24.73 -17.91 -5.38
CA LEU A 130 -24.14 -16.70 -5.93
C LEU A 130 -23.86 -16.87 -7.43
N ARG A 131 -24.01 -15.79 -8.17
CA ARG A 131 -23.81 -15.79 -9.63
C ARG A 131 -22.38 -15.38 -9.99
N VAL A 132 -21.95 -15.83 -11.16
CA VAL A 132 -20.63 -15.53 -11.75
C VAL A 132 -20.39 -14.03 -11.93
N ASP A 133 -21.43 -13.25 -12.19
CA ASP A 133 -21.34 -11.80 -12.41
C ASP A 133 -21.39 -10.95 -11.12
N GLN A 134 -21.49 -11.59 -9.95
CA GLN A 134 -21.50 -10.87 -8.67
C GLN A 134 -20.10 -10.74 -8.10
N CYS A 135 -19.84 -9.64 -7.39
CA CYS A 135 -18.68 -9.52 -6.53
C CYS A 135 -19.07 -9.87 -5.09
N PHE A 136 -18.28 -10.70 -4.44
CA PHE A 136 -18.47 -11.02 -3.03
C PHE A 136 -17.15 -11.37 -2.35
N VAL A 137 -17.17 -11.31 -1.03
CA VAL A 137 -16.05 -11.77 -0.19
C VAL A 137 -16.56 -12.69 0.91
N ILE A 138 -15.73 -13.67 1.28
CA ILE A 138 -15.92 -14.50 2.48
C ILE A 138 -14.90 -14.05 3.52
N ALA A 139 -15.35 -13.26 4.49
CA ALA A 139 -14.57 -12.87 5.65
C ALA A 139 -14.55 -14.02 6.66
N VAL A 140 -13.40 -14.67 6.80
CA VAL A 140 -13.18 -15.76 7.77
C VAL A 140 -12.67 -15.14 9.05
N LEU A 141 -13.60 -14.74 9.92
CA LEU A 141 -13.30 -13.95 11.13
C LEU A 141 -12.46 -14.75 12.13
N GLY A 142 -12.55 -16.09 12.15
CA GLY A 142 -11.68 -16.94 12.97
C GLY A 142 -10.22 -17.03 12.49
N GLN A 143 -9.92 -16.67 11.24
CA GLN A 143 -8.63 -17.01 10.60
C GLN A 143 -7.87 -15.81 10.03
N SER A 144 -8.26 -14.57 10.38
CA SER A 144 -7.59 -13.34 9.90
C SER A 144 -7.38 -13.32 8.38
N ARG A 145 -8.36 -13.82 7.62
CA ARG A 145 -8.31 -13.84 6.15
C ARG A 145 -9.66 -13.52 5.54
N MET A 146 -9.59 -13.06 4.30
CA MET A 146 -10.72 -12.79 3.43
C MET A 146 -10.50 -13.50 2.10
N LEU A 147 -11.53 -14.17 1.60
CA LEU A 147 -11.52 -14.78 0.28
C LEU A 147 -12.30 -13.88 -0.67
N VAL A 148 -11.71 -13.52 -1.80
CA VAL A 148 -12.27 -12.52 -2.73
C VAL A 148 -12.69 -13.19 -4.03
N HIS A 149 -13.92 -12.97 -4.45
CA HIS A 149 -14.44 -13.35 -5.77
C HIS A 149 -14.80 -12.09 -6.56
N LEU A 150 -14.35 -12.01 -7.81
CA LEU A 150 -14.60 -10.89 -8.70
C LEU A 150 -15.62 -11.25 -9.81
N PRO A 151 -16.36 -10.26 -10.34
CA PRO A 151 -17.30 -10.51 -11.43
C PRO A 151 -16.64 -11.15 -12.65
N GLY A 152 -17.28 -12.17 -13.21
CA GLY A 152 -16.81 -12.90 -14.38
C GLY A 152 -16.01 -14.16 -14.07
N GLU A 153 -15.63 -14.38 -12.80
CA GLU A 153 -14.95 -15.61 -12.37
C GLU A 153 -15.96 -16.75 -12.13
N ASP A 154 -15.70 -17.95 -12.66
CA ASP A 154 -16.54 -19.12 -12.38
C ASP A 154 -16.50 -19.46 -10.87
N VAL A 155 -17.66 -19.44 -10.22
CA VAL A 155 -17.77 -19.57 -8.76
C VAL A 155 -17.31 -20.97 -8.30
N ALA A 156 -17.61 -22.03 -9.06
CA ALA A 156 -17.24 -23.39 -8.67
C ALA A 156 -15.72 -23.62 -8.78
N ALA A 157 -15.09 -23.12 -9.85
CA ALA A 157 -13.65 -23.12 -10.02
C ALA A 157 -12.97 -22.26 -8.93
N TRP A 158 -13.52 -21.08 -8.65
CA TRP A 158 -13.04 -20.20 -7.58
C TRP A 158 -13.10 -20.89 -6.21
N CYS A 159 -14.17 -21.61 -5.88
CA CYS A 159 -14.28 -22.37 -4.63
C CYS A 159 -13.15 -23.39 -4.45
N SER A 160 -12.57 -23.90 -5.54
CA SER A 160 -11.46 -24.86 -5.52
C SER A 160 -10.10 -24.18 -5.30
N ASN A 161 -9.96 -22.91 -5.69
CA ASN A 161 -8.72 -22.14 -5.54
C ASN A 161 -9.01 -20.65 -5.30
N PRO A 162 -9.55 -20.29 -4.13
CA PRO A 162 -10.01 -18.92 -3.88
C PRO A 162 -8.85 -17.96 -3.70
N VAL A 163 -9.00 -16.74 -4.22
CA VAL A 163 -8.05 -15.66 -3.96
C VAL A 163 -8.14 -15.29 -2.48
N SER A 164 -7.07 -15.54 -1.72
CA SER A 164 -7.01 -15.30 -0.28
C SER A 164 -6.17 -14.08 0.05
N VAL A 165 -6.75 -13.14 0.79
CA VAL A 165 -6.09 -11.95 1.34
C VAL A 165 -6.01 -12.09 2.86
N THR A 166 -4.82 -11.97 3.42
CA THR A 166 -4.65 -11.92 4.88
C THR A 166 -5.10 -10.56 5.41
N VAL A 167 -6.02 -10.56 6.38
CA VAL A 167 -6.57 -9.38 7.04
C VAL A 167 -6.10 -9.38 8.49
N ASN A 168 -4.96 -8.75 8.73
CA ASN A 168 -4.40 -8.67 10.08
C ASN A 168 -5.03 -7.52 10.88
N ALA A 169 -5.53 -7.86 12.06
CA ALA A 169 -5.95 -6.91 13.10
C ALA A 169 -4.80 -5.97 13.50
N GLY A 170 -3.64 -6.58 13.74
CA GLY A 170 -2.37 -5.90 13.92
C GLY A 170 -1.71 -5.73 12.56
N SER A 171 -2.00 -4.63 11.88
CA SER A 171 -0.91 -4.06 11.08
C SER A 171 0.13 -3.59 12.10
N PRO A 172 1.45 -3.84 11.89
CA PRO A 172 2.45 -3.21 12.75
C PRO A 172 2.07 -1.73 12.86
N ALA A 173 2.12 -1.20 14.08
CA ALA A 173 1.75 0.19 14.32
C ALA A 173 2.45 1.03 13.24
N ILE A 174 1.66 1.69 12.40
CA ILE A 174 2.23 2.57 11.40
C ILE A 174 2.82 3.70 12.23
N THR A 175 4.13 3.76 12.28
CA THR A 175 4.88 4.74 13.05
C THR A 175 5.68 5.60 12.08
N ALA A 176 6.13 6.78 12.52
CA ALA A 176 6.99 7.61 11.71
C ALA A 176 8.25 6.87 11.20
N PRO A 177 8.98 6.06 12.02
CA PRO A 177 10.06 5.23 11.51
C PRO A 177 9.64 4.24 10.41
N ALA A 178 8.51 3.56 10.55
CA ALA A 178 8.04 2.63 9.52
C ALA A 178 7.66 3.34 8.21
N ILE A 179 7.18 4.59 8.29
CA ILE A 179 6.94 5.44 7.12
C ILE A 179 8.27 5.80 6.45
N ALA A 180 9.30 6.17 7.21
CA ALA A 180 10.64 6.45 6.69
C ALA A 180 11.23 5.24 5.94
N ASP A 181 11.11 4.05 6.52
CA ASP A 181 11.56 2.80 5.89
C ASP A 181 10.86 2.55 4.54
N LEU A 182 9.55 2.81 4.45
CA LEU A 182 8.79 2.68 3.20
C LEU A 182 9.21 3.73 2.16
N ILE A 183 9.48 4.96 2.58
CA ILE A 183 10.01 6.03 1.72
C ILE A 183 11.37 5.60 1.12
N HIS A 184 12.25 5.02 1.93
CA HIS A 184 13.54 4.49 1.47
C HIS A 184 13.37 3.30 0.52
N ALA A 185 12.54 2.33 0.88
CA ALA A 185 12.26 1.16 0.04
C ALA A 185 11.73 1.59 -1.33
N PHE A 186 10.77 2.52 -1.36
CA PHE A 186 10.26 3.09 -2.61
C PHE A 186 11.38 3.71 -3.45
N ALA A 187 12.22 4.57 -2.86
CA ALA A 187 13.31 5.19 -3.61
C ALA A 187 14.29 4.16 -4.16
N ASP A 188 14.70 3.19 -3.35
CA ASP A 188 15.66 2.15 -3.71
C ASP A 188 15.14 1.24 -4.83
N GLU A 189 13.88 0.83 -4.74
CA GLU A 189 13.25 -0.09 -5.69
C GLU A 189 12.86 0.61 -7.00
N ASN A 190 12.41 1.87 -6.93
CA ASN A 190 11.72 2.51 -8.05
C ASN A 190 12.51 3.62 -8.76
N LEU A 191 13.42 4.30 -8.04
CA LEU A 191 14.01 5.56 -8.52
C LEU A 191 15.54 5.62 -8.45
N ARG A 192 16.17 4.78 -7.64
CA ARG A 192 17.62 4.86 -7.36
C ARG A 192 18.49 4.71 -8.60
N TYR A 193 18.06 3.94 -9.61
CA TYR A 193 18.80 3.74 -10.85
C TYR A 193 17.91 4.01 -12.06
N PRO A 194 18.46 4.45 -13.21
CA PRO A 194 17.68 4.67 -14.43
C PRO A 194 16.94 3.42 -14.94
N THR A 195 17.35 2.23 -14.51
CA THR A 195 16.72 0.95 -14.86
C THR A 195 15.61 0.52 -13.90
N CYS A 196 15.39 1.26 -12.81
CA CYS A 196 14.29 0.98 -11.89
C CYS A 196 12.94 1.34 -12.55
N PRO A 197 11.82 0.72 -12.14
CA PRO A 197 10.55 0.82 -12.87
C PRO A 197 10.02 2.24 -13.09
N VAL A 198 10.16 3.13 -12.10
CA VAL A 198 9.63 4.50 -12.18
C VAL A 198 10.64 5.47 -12.77
N ALA A 199 11.94 5.19 -12.66
CA ALA A 199 13.00 6.08 -13.11
C ALA A 199 12.86 6.56 -14.58
N PRO A 200 12.46 5.76 -15.59
CA PRO A 200 12.24 6.23 -16.95
C PRO A 200 11.21 7.36 -17.11
N HIS A 201 10.32 7.53 -16.13
CA HIS A 201 9.32 8.60 -16.12
C HIS A 201 9.83 9.88 -15.46
N ILE A 202 10.94 9.82 -14.74
CA ILE A 202 11.56 10.95 -14.03
C ILE A 202 12.87 11.38 -14.71
N TRP A 203 13.60 10.45 -15.33
CA TRP A 203 14.89 10.65 -15.94
C TRP A 203 14.74 10.83 -17.46
N LEU A 204 15.30 11.90 -18.01
CA LEU A 204 15.48 12.06 -19.44
C LEU A 204 16.57 11.12 -19.95
N LYS A 205 16.29 10.44 -21.07
CA LYS A 205 17.28 9.57 -21.74
C LYS A 205 18.45 10.40 -22.24
N GLY A 206 19.67 10.03 -21.86
CA GLY A 206 20.92 10.71 -22.21
C GLY A 206 21.93 10.54 -21.08
N LYS A 207 23.23 10.56 -21.37
CA LYS A 207 24.27 10.62 -20.32
C LYS A 207 25.01 11.96 -20.42
N PRO A 208 25.10 12.74 -19.33
CA PRO A 208 24.47 12.53 -18.02
C PRO A 208 22.94 12.58 -18.14
N PHE A 209 22.25 11.86 -17.25
CA PHE A 209 20.80 11.89 -17.22
C PHE A 209 20.32 13.23 -16.66
N ASP A 210 19.33 13.83 -17.30
CA ASP A 210 18.62 15.02 -16.80
C ASP A 210 17.24 14.62 -16.24
N LEU A 211 16.54 15.57 -15.65
CA LEU A 211 15.20 15.36 -15.10
C LEU A 211 14.11 15.76 -16.09
N MET A 212 13.03 15.00 -16.12
CA MET A 212 11.78 15.39 -16.77
C MET A 212 11.23 16.69 -16.15
N PRO A 213 10.38 17.46 -16.86
CA PRO A 213 9.66 18.58 -16.28
C PRO A 213 8.85 18.15 -15.05
N GLN A 214 8.81 18.99 -14.02
CA GLN A 214 8.07 18.76 -12.78
C GLN A 214 8.38 17.40 -12.10
N PRO A 215 9.67 17.07 -11.88
CA PRO A 215 10.05 15.76 -11.34
C PRO A 215 9.53 15.54 -9.91
N GLU A 216 9.37 16.62 -9.13
CA GLU A 216 8.83 16.61 -7.77
C GLU A 216 7.40 16.06 -7.75
N HIS A 217 6.50 16.65 -8.56
CA HIS A 217 5.11 16.20 -8.70
C HIS A 217 5.02 14.73 -9.17
N LEU A 218 5.82 14.33 -10.17
CA LEU A 218 5.80 12.95 -10.64
C LEU A 218 6.22 11.96 -9.54
N ILE A 219 7.31 12.25 -8.82
CA ILE A 219 7.77 11.42 -7.70
C ILE A 219 6.71 11.33 -6.61
N GLN A 220 6.08 12.46 -6.26
CA GLN A 220 4.99 12.55 -5.29
C GLN A 220 3.82 11.64 -5.68
N SER A 221 3.34 11.70 -6.93
CA SER A 221 2.24 10.86 -7.40
C SER A 221 2.58 9.36 -7.36
N TYR A 222 3.81 8.97 -7.72
CA TYR A 222 4.23 7.57 -7.61
C TYR A 222 4.39 7.11 -6.15
N LEU A 223 4.89 7.97 -5.26
CA LEU A 223 4.96 7.66 -3.83
C LEU A 223 3.55 7.52 -3.24
N LEU A 224 2.61 8.40 -3.61
CA LEU A 224 1.21 8.32 -3.19
C LEU A 224 0.63 6.94 -3.49
N VAL A 225 0.80 6.47 -4.73
CA VAL A 225 0.34 5.14 -5.16
C VAL A 225 1.02 4.04 -4.35
N HIS A 226 2.34 4.13 -4.14
CA HIS A 226 3.08 3.16 -3.35
C HIS A 226 2.62 3.09 -1.89
N LEU A 227 2.41 4.23 -1.23
CA LEU A 227 1.95 4.29 0.16
C LEU A 227 0.50 3.82 0.29
N LYS A 228 -0.40 4.23 -0.62
CA LYS A 228 -1.78 3.71 -0.66
C LYS A 228 -1.78 2.19 -0.83
N ALA A 229 -0.89 1.65 -1.66
CA ALA A 229 -0.75 0.21 -1.83
C ALA A 229 -0.20 -0.52 -0.59
N ALA A 230 0.80 0.07 0.09
CA ALA A 230 1.38 -0.45 1.32
C ALA A 230 0.35 -0.46 2.47
N TYR A 231 -0.52 0.56 2.49
CA TYR A 231 -1.55 0.75 3.50
C TYR A 231 -2.95 0.30 3.05
N ARG A 232 -3.07 -0.40 1.92
CA ARG A 232 -4.37 -0.78 1.32
C ARG A 232 -5.28 -1.57 2.25
N CYS A 233 -4.68 -2.27 3.20
CA CYS A 233 -5.43 -3.01 4.19
C CYS A 233 -5.62 -2.20 5.48
N SER A 234 -4.85 -1.16 5.81
CA SER A 234 -4.94 -0.46 7.11
C SER A 234 -5.99 0.65 7.12
N VAL A 235 -6.42 1.07 8.31
CA VAL A 235 -7.25 2.28 8.50
C VAL A 235 -6.32 3.50 8.45
N THR A 236 -5.79 3.79 7.27
CA THR A 236 -4.81 4.85 7.04
C THR A 236 -5.18 5.60 5.77
N PHE A 237 -5.21 6.92 5.87
CA PHE A 237 -5.48 7.82 4.76
C PHE A 237 -4.17 8.41 4.29
N VAL A 238 -3.95 8.39 2.98
CA VAL A 238 -2.81 9.04 2.34
C VAL A 238 -3.36 10.07 1.36
N ASP A 239 -3.16 11.33 1.68
CA ASP A 239 -3.67 12.47 0.92
C ASP A 239 -2.52 13.21 0.24
N GLU A 240 -2.74 13.58 -1.00
CA GLU A 240 -1.85 14.47 -1.76
C GLU A 240 -2.27 15.92 -1.54
N GLU A 241 -1.32 16.84 -1.49
CA GLU A 241 -1.58 18.29 -1.41
C GLU A 241 -2.48 18.71 -0.25
N ALA A 242 -2.30 18.07 0.91
CA ALA A 242 -3.12 18.32 2.08
C ALA A 242 -2.94 19.75 2.57
N ARG A 243 -4.05 20.49 2.70
CA ARG A 243 -4.04 21.85 3.25
C ARG A 243 -3.73 21.83 4.74
N THR A 244 -2.76 22.65 5.14
CA THR A 244 -2.30 22.84 6.51
C THR A 244 -2.18 24.34 6.83
N PRO A 245 -2.00 24.74 8.11
CA PRO A 245 -1.74 26.15 8.44
C PRO A 245 -0.49 26.71 7.77
N GLY A 246 0.54 25.88 7.52
CA GLY A 246 1.79 26.25 6.86
C GLY A 246 1.75 26.22 5.33
N GLY A 247 0.61 25.88 4.72
CA GLY A 247 0.47 25.79 3.26
C GLY A 247 -0.09 24.44 2.81
N ARG A 248 0.49 23.86 1.75
CA ARG A 248 0.13 22.54 1.22
C ARG A 248 1.30 21.60 1.42
N ALA A 249 1.07 20.51 2.16
CA ALA A 249 2.04 19.43 2.26
C ALA A 249 1.91 18.51 1.06
N ASP A 250 3.03 18.08 0.48
CA ASP A 250 3.02 17.19 -0.69
C ASP A 250 2.26 15.90 -0.39
N LEU A 251 2.51 15.29 0.78
CA LEU A 251 1.76 14.13 1.28
C LEU A 251 1.44 14.23 2.77
N ARG A 252 0.23 13.76 3.13
CA ARG A 252 -0.20 13.54 4.51
C ARG A 252 -0.58 12.08 4.70
N ILE A 253 -0.09 11.46 5.77
CA ILE A 253 -0.48 10.13 6.22
C ILE A 253 -1.21 10.26 7.56
N ALA A 254 -2.52 10.01 7.58
CA ALA A 254 -3.35 10.06 8.77
C ALA A 254 -3.80 8.65 9.20
N ARG A 255 -3.68 8.33 10.49
CA ARG A 255 -3.97 7.01 11.06
C ARG A 255 -4.51 7.11 12.47
N ALA A 256 -5.14 6.05 12.96
CA ALA A 256 -5.53 5.97 14.37
C ALA A 256 -4.30 6.04 15.28
N SER A 257 -4.39 6.86 16.33
CA SER A 257 -3.34 6.93 17.34
C SER A 257 -3.30 5.67 18.21
N PRO A 258 -2.14 5.33 18.80
CA PRO A 258 -2.06 4.31 19.83
C PRO A 258 -3.01 4.60 21.02
N PRO A 259 -3.53 3.57 21.69
CA PRO A 259 -4.32 3.74 22.91
C PRO A 259 -3.60 4.60 23.95
N GLY A 260 -4.31 5.56 24.55
CA GLY A 260 -3.76 6.49 25.56
C GLY A 260 -3.11 7.76 24.98
N SER A 261 -3.13 7.95 23.66
CA SER A 261 -2.66 9.19 23.04
C SER A 261 -3.62 10.35 23.31
N ALA A 262 -3.08 11.57 23.38
CA ALA A 262 -3.87 12.79 23.59
C ALA A 262 -4.86 13.09 22.44
N HIS A 263 -4.55 12.60 21.24
CA HIS A 263 -5.37 12.76 20.04
C HIS A 263 -5.77 11.39 19.49
N PRO A 264 -7.01 11.23 18.95
CA PRO A 264 -7.48 9.96 18.38
C PRO A 264 -6.81 9.61 17.05
N THR A 265 -6.22 10.60 16.39
CA THR A 265 -5.53 10.48 15.10
C THR A 265 -4.09 10.94 15.27
N ALA A 266 -3.16 10.25 14.60
CA ALA A 266 -1.78 10.66 14.42
C ALA A 266 -1.57 10.98 12.95
N THR A 267 -0.89 12.09 12.67
CA THR A 267 -0.59 12.55 11.31
C THR A 267 0.91 12.67 11.09
N THR A 268 1.35 12.20 9.94
CA THR A 268 2.71 12.40 9.45
C THR A 268 2.66 13.24 8.17
N MET A 269 3.44 14.31 8.11
CA MET A 269 3.52 15.19 6.93
C MET A 269 4.85 14.97 6.20
N ILE A 270 4.82 15.01 4.87
CA ILE A 270 6.02 14.86 4.03
C ILE A 270 6.08 16.04 3.07
N GLU A 271 7.23 16.73 3.08
CA GLU A 271 7.64 17.68 2.05
C GLU A 271 8.73 17.03 1.21
N LEU A 272 8.59 17.10 -0.11
CA LEU A 272 9.51 16.58 -1.10
C LEU A 272 10.31 17.72 -1.72
N LYS A 273 11.62 17.51 -1.91
CA LYS A 273 12.47 18.40 -2.71
C LYS A 273 13.39 17.62 -3.60
N VAL A 274 13.45 18.00 -4.88
CA VAL A 274 14.42 17.44 -5.83
C VAL A 274 15.66 18.34 -5.96
N LEU A 275 16.83 17.81 -5.60
CA LEU A 275 18.12 18.47 -5.81
C LEU A 275 18.60 18.19 -7.23
N SER A 276 18.67 19.21 -8.09
CA SER A 276 18.89 19.02 -9.52
C SER A 276 20.31 19.38 -9.98
N THR A 277 20.73 18.80 -11.10
CA THR A 277 21.94 19.16 -11.84
C THR A 277 21.89 20.58 -12.40
N ALA A 278 20.69 21.08 -12.72
CA ALA A 278 20.47 22.43 -13.23
C ALA A 278 20.68 23.52 -12.18
N LYS A 279 20.63 23.19 -10.87
CA LYS A 279 20.87 24.12 -9.77
C LYS A 279 22.33 24.08 -9.33
N SER A 280 22.88 25.25 -8.99
CA SER A 280 24.19 25.34 -8.34
C SER A 280 24.17 24.65 -6.97
N TYR A 281 25.36 24.34 -6.42
CA TYR A 281 25.42 23.75 -5.08
C TYR A 281 24.76 24.65 -4.01
N PRO A 282 25.05 25.97 -3.92
CA PRO A 282 24.34 26.86 -3.00
C PRO A 282 22.82 26.89 -3.21
N ALA A 283 22.35 26.88 -4.46
CA ALA A 283 20.91 26.86 -4.75
C ALA A 283 20.25 25.55 -4.32
N ASN A 284 20.92 24.41 -4.46
CA ASN A 284 20.43 23.13 -3.93
C ASN A 284 20.43 23.10 -2.39
N VAL A 285 21.39 23.76 -1.74
CA VAL A 285 21.41 23.89 -0.27
C VAL A 285 20.24 24.74 0.22
N ASP A 286 20.02 25.91 -0.38
CA ASP A 286 18.87 26.78 -0.08
C ASP A 286 17.54 26.04 -0.31
N TRP A 287 17.45 25.28 -1.40
CA TRP A 287 16.27 24.47 -1.71
C TRP A 287 16.00 23.38 -0.65
N ALA A 288 17.06 22.71 -0.16
CA ALA A 288 16.94 21.74 0.91
C ALA A 288 16.50 22.40 2.22
N LEU A 289 17.05 23.56 2.58
CA LEU A 289 16.66 24.31 3.79
C LEU A 289 15.17 24.70 3.74
N LYS A 290 14.70 25.22 2.60
CA LYS A 290 13.28 25.52 2.39
C LYS A 290 12.38 24.31 2.59
N GLY A 291 12.80 23.13 2.12
CA GLY A 291 12.07 21.89 2.38
C GLY A 291 11.94 21.56 3.87
N VAL A 292 13.01 21.78 4.66
CA VAL A 292 12.98 21.60 6.11
C VAL A 292 12.06 22.63 6.78
N GLU A 293 12.14 23.90 6.38
CA GLU A 293 11.27 24.98 6.88
C GLU A 293 9.80 24.69 6.61
N GLN A 294 9.47 24.32 5.37
CA GLN A 294 8.13 23.96 4.94
C GLN A 294 7.58 22.75 5.70
N ALA A 295 8.34 21.66 5.79
CA ALA A 295 7.94 20.47 6.54
C ALA A 295 7.59 20.81 8.00
N ASN A 296 8.39 21.65 8.66
CA ASN A 296 8.11 22.09 10.02
C ASN A 296 6.83 22.95 10.11
N SER A 297 6.55 23.79 9.12
CA SER A 297 5.37 24.67 9.10
C SER A 297 4.04 23.90 9.04
N TYR A 298 4.05 22.63 8.62
CA TYR A 298 2.84 21.81 8.46
C TYR A 298 2.32 21.21 9.77
N ARG A 299 3.04 21.36 10.88
CA ARG A 299 2.68 20.76 12.16
C ARG A 299 1.30 21.18 12.64
N ARG A 300 0.58 20.21 13.19
CA ARG A 300 -0.72 20.33 13.86
C ARG A 300 -0.64 19.64 15.22
N PRO A 301 -1.60 19.85 16.13
CA PRO A 301 -1.60 19.18 17.43
C PRO A 301 -1.50 17.64 17.34
N ASP A 302 -2.09 17.06 16.29
CA ASP A 302 -2.08 15.63 16.00
C ASP A 302 -0.89 15.17 15.14
N THR A 303 0.09 16.03 14.86
CA THR A 303 1.25 15.68 14.03
C THR A 303 2.35 15.02 14.87
N ASP A 304 2.61 13.74 14.59
CA ASP A 304 3.63 12.97 15.30
C ASP A 304 5.02 13.06 14.64
N ALA A 305 5.07 13.30 13.33
CA ALA A 305 6.31 13.52 12.59
C ALA A 305 6.12 14.39 11.35
N VAL A 306 7.20 15.06 10.96
CA VAL A 306 7.30 15.78 9.70
C VAL A 306 8.61 15.40 9.01
N PHE A 307 8.53 15.16 7.72
CA PHE A 307 9.64 14.71 6.88
C PHE A 307 9.98 15.76 5.83
N ALA A 308 11.27 16.02 5.66
CA ALA A 308 11.81 16.69 4.48
C ALA A 308 12.57 15.63 3.66
N TRP A 309 11.96 15.16 2.59
CA TRP A 309 12.50 14.11 1.75
C TRP A 309 13.21 14.70 0.53
N LEU A 310 14.51 14.48 0.46
CA LEU A 310 15.40 15.03 -0.55
C LEU A 310 15.75 13.94 -1.57
N PHE A 311 15.28 14.09 -2.80
CA PHE A 311 15.82 13.31 -3.92
C PHE A 311 17.05 13.98 -4.49
N ASP A 312 18.19 13.31 -4.36
CA ASP A 312 19.44 13.85 -4.86
C ASP A 312 19.68 13.38 -6.30
N ALA A 313 19.31 14.20 -7.27
CA ALA A 313 19.58 14.01 -8.70
C ALA A 313 20.90 14.65 -9.16
N ARG A 314 21.64 15.32 -8.28
CA ARG A 314 22.89 16.01 -8.65
C ARG A 314 23.93 15.03 -9.18
N LYS A 315 24.68 15.39 -10.21
CA LYS A 315 25.74 14.53 -10.76
C LYS A 315 26.79 14.14 -9.72
N VAL A 316 27.15 15.08 -8.83
CA VAL A 316 28.09 14.86 -7.73
C VAL A 316 27.33 14.89 -6.42
N LYS A 317 27.27 13.74 -5.71
CA LYS A 317 26.58 13.55 -4.43
C LYS A 317 27.38 14.16 -3.26
N ARG A 318 27.64 15.47 -3.32
CA ARG A 318 28.26 16.19 -2.21
C ARG A 318 27.33 16.16 -1.01
N LYS A 319 27.86 15.82 0.16
CA LYS A 319 27.10 15.93 1.42
C LYS A 319 26.53 17.34 1.55
N LEU A 320 25.26 17.45 1.95
CA LEU A 320 24.67 18.74 2.30
C LEU A 320 25.44 19.35 3.48
N PRO A 321 25.52 20.69 3.56
CA PRO A 321 26.29 21.34 4.60
C PRO A 321 25.66 21.09 5.97
N PRO A 322 26.44 21.15 7.06
CA PRO A 322 25.95 20.93 8.41
C PRO A 322 24.75 21.79 8.80
N ALA A 323 24.60 22.98 8.19
CA ALA A 323 23.47 23.87 8.41
C ALA A 323 22.10 23.21 8.17
N VAL A 324 21.95 22.37 7.14
CA VAL A 324 20.69 21.65 6.87
C VAL A 324 20.36 20.68 8.00
N ALA A 325 21.35 19.89 8.43
CA ALA A 325 21.19 18.93 9.53
C ALA A 325 21.00 19.63 10.88
N THR A 326 21.57 20.82 11.07
CA THR A 326 21.33 21.63 12.27
C THR A 326 19.91 22.18 12.28
N ALA A 327 19.43 22.77 11.18
CA ALA A 327 18.05 23.25 11.07
C ALA A 327 17.03 22.12 11.30
N ALA A 328 17.24 20.97 10.66
CA ALA A 328 16.40 19.79 10.86
C ALA A 328 16.33 19.33 12.32
N ARG A 329 17.47 19.29 13.02
CA ARG A 329 17.52 18.97 14.45
C ARG A 329 16.82 20.03 15.31
N THR A 330 17.06 21.31 15.03
CA THR A 330 16.43 22.42 15.77
C THR A 330 14.91 22.42 15.65
N TRP A 331 14.36 22.04 14.49
CA TRP A 331 12.92 22.01 14.23
C TRP A 331 12.30 20.60 14.33
N ASN A 332 13.08 19.61 14.79
CA ASN A 332 12.67 18.21 14.92
C ASN A 332 12.06 17.64 13.62
N VAL A 333 12.64 18.01 12.47
CA VAL A 333 12.26 17.52 11.14
C VAL A 333 13.15 16.34 10.79
N THR A 334 12.57 15.22 10.38
CA THR A 334 13.34 14.10 9.86
C THR A 334 13.73 14.36 8.41
N VAL A 335 15.02 14.34 8.10
CA VAL A 335 15.51 14.55 6.73
C VAL A 335 15.87 13.19 6.13
N GLU A 336 15.12 12.80 5.10
CA GLU A 336 15.42 11.59 4.33
C GLU A 336 16.13 11.96 3.04
N ASN A 337 17.21 11.26 2.69
CA ASN A 337 17.97 11.56 1.48
C ASN A 337 18.09 10.32 0.59
N SER A 338 17.47 10.38 -0.58
CA SER A 338 17.39 9.29 -1.55
C SER A 338 18.24 9.62 -2.79
N PRO A 339 19.43 9.02 -2.96
CA PRO A 339 20.30 9.33 -4.08
C PRO A 339 19.86 8.64 -5.38
N MET A 340 19.85 9.40 -6.47
CA MET A 340 19.69 8.90 -7.84
C MET A 340 21.06 8.63 -8.46
N LEU A 341 21.37 7.39 -8.80
CA LEU A 341 22.68 6.93 -9.24
C LEU A 341 22.65 6.46 -10.69
N ASP A 342 23.61 6.93 -11.50
CA ASP A 342 23.67 6.62 -12.95
C ASP A 342 23.82 5.12 -13.26
N GLN A 343 24.40 4.35 -12.34
CA GLN A 343 24.77 2.95 -12.55
C GLN A 343 24.66 2.15 -11.25
N ARG A 344 24.21 0.89 -11.34
CA ARG A 344 24.36 -0.07 -10.25
C ARG A 344 25.85 -0.35 -10.05
N PRO A 345 26.35 -0.44 -8.81
CA PRO A 345 27.71 -0.91 -8.56
C PRO A 345 27.89 -2.27 -9.24
N THR A 346 28.79 -2.36 -10.22
CA THR A 346 29.19 -3.66 -10.74
C THR A 346 29.86 -4.40 -9.60
N VAL A 347 29.24 -5.49 -9.12
CA VAL A 347 29.89 -6.41 -8.19
C VAL A 347 31.21 -6.79 -8.84
N ARG A 348 32.33 -6.31 -8.28
CA ARG A 348 33.65 -6.76 -8.74
C ARG A 348 33.68 -8.25 -8.46
N SER A 349 33.55 -9.07 -9.50
CA SER A 349 33.88 -10.48 -9.37
C SER A 349 35.31 -10.49 -8.86
N ARG A 350 35.52 -11.03 -7.66
CA ARG A 350 36.85 -11.44 -7.22
C ARG A 350 37.29 -12.50 -8.22
N THR A 351 37.97 -12.07 -9.28
CA THR A 351 38.67 -12.96 -10.17
C THR A 351 39.80 -13.54 -9.32
N THR A 352 39.53 -14.67 -8.69
CA THR A 352 40.56 -15.58 -8.21
C THR A 352 41.46 -15.83 -9.41
N THR A 353 42.65 -15.24 -9.38
CA THR A 353 43.74 -15.49 -10.30
C THR A 353 44.10 -16.96 -10.20
N SER A 354 43.42 -17.78 -11.00
CA SER A 354 43.86 -19.11 -11.36
C SER A 354 45.25 -18.96 -11.98
N ARG A 355 46.28 -19.24 -11.17
CA ARG A 355 47.66 -19.43 -11.63
C ARG A 355 47.64 -20.54 -12.67
N ARG A 356 47.60 -20.15 -13.94
CA ARG A 356 47.81 -21.05 -15.07
C ARG A 356 49.23 -21.62 -14.94
N PRO A 357 49.42 -22.95 -14.88
CA PRO A 357 50.74 -23.52 -14.69
C PRO A 357 51.62 -23.24 -15.92
N ALA A 358 52.86 -22.85 -15.66
CA ALA A 358 53.84 -22.51 -16.69
C ALA A 358 54.10 -23.69 -17.64
N ARG A 359 53.91 -23.43 -18.93
CA ARG A 359 54.17 -24.38 -20.02
C ARG A 359 55.69 -24.59 -20.13
N LYS A 360 56.19 -25.77 -19.74
CA LYS A 360 57.58 -26.18 -19.93
C LYS A 360 57.93 -26.17 -21.43
N THR A 361 58.86 -25.29 -21.81
CA THR A 361 59.52 -25.27 -23.12
C THR A 361 60.46 -26.47 -23.26
N LYS A 362 60.33 -27.24 -24.35
CA LYS A 362 61.27 -28.30 -24.74
C LYS A 362 62.56 -27.70 -25.30
N PRO A 363 63.73 -28.35 -25.10
CA PRO A 363 65.00 -27.88 -25.65
C PRO A 363 65.12 -28.20 -27.15
N ARG A 364 65.76 -27.29 -27.87
CA ARG A 364 66.03 -27.33 -29.32
C ARG A 364 67.27 -28.22 -29.56
N PRO A 365 67.30 -29.07 -30.60
CA PRO A 365 68.46 -29.90 -30.89
C PRO A 365 69.58 -29.06 -31.52
N ALA A 366 70.81 -29.40 -31.15
CA ALA A 366 72.03 -28.78 -31.65
C ALA A 366 72.32 -29.17 -33.10
N ARG A 367 72.77 -28.19 -33.89
CA ARG A 367 73.70 -28.36 -35.00
C ARG A 367 74.65 -27.17 -35.02
#